data_AF-A0A834TU96-F1
#
_entry.id   AF-A0A834TU96-F1
#
_cell.length_a   1.000
_cell.length_b   1.000
_cell.length_c   1.000
_cell.angle_alpha   90.00
_cell.angle_beta   90.00
_cell.angle_gamma   90.00
#
_symmetry.space_group_name_H-M   'P 1'
#
loop_
_entity.id
_entity.type
_entity.pdbx_description
1 polymer ?
#
loop_
_entity_poly.entity_id
_entity_poly.type
_entity_poly.pdbx_seq_one_letter_code
_entity_poly.pdbx_strand_id
1 'polypeptide(L)'
;MGYNAKLRGNNTFDWQHGPYECLLNTVEACAIDAWPDLNEHFPFIYCVEKLVQERKYREWESCFKKLGLDPKPIDNCYTSEFGKELDLKYAAETNGLQPPHKYVPWVVVDGEPLYEFSSAIMHQAKHTIPII
;
A
#
# COMPACT_ATOMS: atom_id res chain seq x y z
N MET A 1 -0.20 -4.37 5.37
CA MET A 1 -1.42 -4.96 4.79
C MET A 1 -0.99 -5.62 3.49
N GLY A 2 -1.90 -6.10 2.64
CA GLY A 2 -1.53 -6.57 1.31
C GLY A 2 -2.68 -6.39 0.33
N TYR A 3 -2.39 -6.09 -0.95
CA TYR A 3 -3.39 -5.74 -1.97
C TYR A 3 -4.12 -7.00 -2.45
N ASN A 4 -4.92 -7.59 -1.57
CA ASN A 4 -5.75 -8.77 -1.85
C ASN A 4 -7.18 -8.38 -2.24
N ALA A 5 -7.33 -7.24 -2.90
CA ALA A 5 -8.59 -6.74 -3.38
C ALA A 5 -9.01 -7.52 -4.62
N LYS A 6 -10.17 -8.19 -4.58
CA LYS A 6 -10.76 -8.76 -5.80
C LYS A 6 -11.59 -7.71 -6.50
N LEU A 7 -11.17 -7.30 -7.69
CA LEU A 7 -11.95 -6.39 -8.54
C LEU A 7 -13.20 -7.12 -9.07
N ARG A 8 -14.38 -6.53 -8.83
CA ARG A 8 -15.65 -6.94 -9.43
C ARG A 8 -15.90 -6.20 -10.74
N GLY A 9 -16.78 -6.75 -11.59
CA GLY A 9 -17.10 -6.21 -12.91
C GLY A 9 -17.71 -4.79 -12.96
N ASN A 10 -17.92 -4.14 -11.83
CA ASN A 10 -18.38 -2.75 -11.70
C ASN A 10 -17.31 -1.82 -11.08
N ASN A 11 -16.03 -2.20 -11.13
CA ASN A 11 -14.92 -1.47 -10.49
C ASN A 11 -15.10 -1.30 -8.97
N THR A 12 -15.76 -2.27 -8.32
CA THR A 12 -15.81 -2.34 -6.86
C THR A 12 -14.86 -3.42 -6.37
N PHE A 13 -14.32 -3.22 -5.17
CA PHE A 13 -13.33 -4.09 -4.57
C PHE A 13 -13.97 -4.92 -3.45
N ASP A 14 -13.74 -6.23 -3.48
CA ASP A 14 -13.95 -7.12 -2.34
C ASP A 14 -12.66 -7.21 -1.51
N TRP A 15 -12.70 -6.64 -0.31
CA TRP A 15 -11.59 -6.60 0.63
C TRP A 15 -11.68 -7.71 1.67
N GLN A 16 -10.56 -8.38 1.95
CA GLN A 16 -10.54 -9.55 2.85
C GLN A 16 -10.58 -9.14 4.32
N HIS A 17 -10.12 -7.92 4.65
CA HIS A 17 -10.01 -7.45 6.04
C HIS A 17 -10.88 -6.22 6.36
N GLY A 18 -11.93 -5.97 5.56
CA GLY A 18 -12.94 -4.94 5.84
C GLY A 18 -12.55 -3.52 5.38
N PRO A 19 -13.34 -2.49 5.75
CA PRO A 19 -13.25 -1.16 5.12
C PRO A 19 -11.97 -0.39 5.48
N TYR A 20 -11.31 -0.71 6.60
CA TYR A 20 -10.07 -0.02 6.98
C TYR A 20 -8.86 -0.50 6.18
N GLU A 21 -8.85 -1.75 5.70
CA GLU A 21 -7.82 -2.20 4.76
C GLU A 21 -7.92 -1.42 3.46
N CYS A 22 -9.13 -1.30 2.89
CA CYS A 22 -9.36 -0.47 1.71
C CYS A 22 -8.87 0.97 1.91
N LEU A 23 -9.28 1.60 3.01
CA LEU A 23 -8.90 2.98 3.31
C LEU A 23 -7.38 3.15 3.38
N LEU A 24 -6.71 2.28 4.16
CA LEU A 24 -5.26 2.40 4.35
C LEU A 24 -4.49 2.05 3.08
N ASN A 25 -5.02 1.15 2.25
CA ASN A 25 -4.44 0.87 0.94
C ASN A 25 -4.49 2.09 0.02
N THR A 26 -5.62 2.79 -0.03
CA THR A 26 -5.73 4.04 -0.79
C THR A 26 -4.83 5.13 -0.20
N VAL A 27 -4.73 5.25 1.13
CA VAL A 27 -3.85 6.23 1.81
C VAL A 27 -2.37 5.99 1.46
N GLU A 28 -1.92 4.75 1.48
CA GLU A 28 -0.55 4.39 1.15
C GLU A 28 -0.27 4.56 -0.35
N ALA A 29 -1.24 4.23 -1.22
CA ALA A 29 -1.17 4.51 -2.66
C ALA A 29 -1.02 6.02 -2.95
N CYS A 30 -1.81 6.84 -2.26
CA CYS A 30 -1.71 8.30 -2.33
C CYS A 30 -0.37 8.83 -1.80
N ALA A 31 0.22 8.18 -0.78
CA ALA A 31 1.54 8.56 -0.27
C ALA A 31 2.65 8.30 -1.29
N ILE A 32 2.60 7.16 -2.00
CA ILE A 32 3.54 6.86 -3.09
C ILE A 32 3.41 7.88 -4.21
N ASP A 33 2.19 8.26 -4.59
CA ASP A 33 1.95 9.23 -5.65
C ASP A 33 2.40 10.66 -5.27
N ALA A 34 2.05 11.10 -4.05
CA ALA A 34 2.38 12.43 -3.56
C ALA A 34 3.89 12.62 -3.28
N TRP A 35 4.57 11.57 -2.84
CA TRP A 35 5.98 11.58 -2.45
C TRP A 35 6.75 10.47 -3.19
N PRO A 36 7.08 10.65 -4.48
CA PRO A 36 7.62 9.58 -5.31
C PRO A 36 9.04 9.12 -4.92
N ASP A 37 9.77 9.91 -4.14
CA ASP A 37 11.03 9.46 -3.54
C ASP A 37 10.76 8.42 -2.44
N LEU A 38 11.40 7.26 -2.55
CA LEU A 38 11.30 6.18 -1.58
C LEU A 38 11.58 6.64 -0.14
N ASN A 39 12.56 7.52 0.04
CA ASN A 39 12.93 8.01 1.37
C ASN A 39 11.90 8.97 1.95
N GLU A 40 10.96 9.48 1.14
CA GLU A 40 9.90 10.38 1.58
C GLU A 40 8.62 9.61 1.94
N HIS A 41 8.10 8.73 1.07
CA HIS A 41 6.87 7.99 1.37
C HIS A 41 7.06 6.81 2.33
N PHE A 42 8.20 6.12 2.26
CA PHE A 42 8.38 4.88 3.01
C PHE A 42 8.31 5.07 4.54
N PRO A 43 8.87 6.14 5.15
CA PRO A 43 8.68 6.40 6.57
C PRO A 43 7.21 6.55 6.98
N PHE A 44 6.38 7.14 6.12
CA PHE A 44 4.95 7.29 6.36
C PHE A 44 4.24 5.93 6.33
N ILE A 45 4.44 5.16 5.26
CA ILE A 45 3.88 3.80 5.11
C ILE A 45 4.31 2.92 6.30
N TYR A 46 5.59 2.93 6.66
CA TYR A 46 6.10 2.18 7.80
C TYR A 46 5.43 2.58 9.13
N CYS A 47 5.15 3.88 9.31
CA CYS A 47 4.45 4.36 10.48
C CYS A 47 3.00 3.83 10.53
N VAL A 48 2.28 3.87 9.41
CA VAL A 48 0.92 3.34 9.28
C VAL A 48 0.89 1.84 9.56
N GLU A 49 1.76 1.06 8.91
CA GLU A 49 1.89 -0.38 9.10
C GLU A 49 2.18 -0.77 10.55
N LYS A 50 3.01 0.01 11.25
CA LYS A 50 3.27 -0.21 12.68
C LYS A 50 2.00 -0.05 13.52
N LEU A 51 1.17 0.97 13.24
CA LEU A 51 -0.11 1.14 13.92
C LEU A 51 -1.08 0.00 13.60
N VAL A 52 -1.05 -0.54 12.39
CA VAL A 52 -1.83 -1.74 12.01
C VAL A 52 -1.40 -2.94 12.84
N GLN A 53 -0.09 -3.20 12.95
CA GLN A 53 0.47 -4.29 13.77
C GLN A 53 0.09 -4.15 15.25
N GLU A 54 0.09 -2.92 15.77
CA GLU A 54 -0.32 -2.60 17.15
C GLU A 54 -1.85 -2.60 17.35
N ARG A 55 -2.65 -2.90 16.31
CA ARG A 55 -4.12 -2.82 16.31
C ARG A 55 -4.67 -1.41 16.61
N LYS A 56 -3.89 -0.39 16.28
CA LYS A 56 -4.19 1.05 16.40
C LYS A 56 -4.41 1.71 15.03
N TYR A 57 -4.86 0.95 14.03
CA TYR A 57 -5.03 1.41 12.64
C TYR A 57 -5.89 2.67 12.48
N ARG A 58 -6.76 2.99 13.45
CA ARG A 58 -7.55 4.24 13.45
C ARG A 58 -6.73 5.49 13.76
N GLU A 59 -5.51 5.33 14.25
CA GLU A 59 -4.60 6.41 14.60
C GLU A 59 -3.63 6.77 13.45
N TRP A 60 -3.85 6.26 12.24
CA TRP A 60 -2.92 6.40 11.10
C TRP A 60 -2.55 7.86 10.80
N GLU A 61 -3.48 8.81 10.92
CA GLU A 61 -3.24 10.25 10.72
C GLU A 61 -2.18 10.82 11.68
N SER A 62 -1.96 10.17 12.83
CA SER A 62 -0.90 10.58 13.78
C SER A 62 0.50 10.49 13.16
N CYS A 63 0.67 9.71 12.09
CA CYS A 63 1.92 9.60 11.35
C CYS A 63 2.33 10.92 10.67
N PHE A 64 1.38 11.76 10.24
CA PHE A 64 1.70 13.09 9.70
C PHE A 64 2.43 13.94 10.73
N LYS A 65 1.85 14.06 11.93
CA LYS A 65 2.43 14.83 13.02
C LYS A 65 3.77 14.26 13.47
N LYS A 66 3.88 12.94 13.55
CA LYS A 66 5.10 12.24 14.00
C LYS A 66 6.27 12.47 13.05
N LEU A 67 6.01 12.58 11.75
CA LEU A 67 7.02 12.72 10.71
C LEU A 67 7.19 14.17 10.22
N GLY A 68 6.32 15.09 10.63
CA GLY A 68 6.34 16.48 10.17
C GLY A 68 5.89 16.65 8.72
N LEU A 69 4.97 15.80 8.25
CA LEU A 69 4.45 15.79 6.89
C LEU A 69 3.17 16.64 6.76
N ASP A 70 2.98 17.29 5.61
CA ASP A 70 1.72 17.95 5.27
C ASP A 70 0.66 16.90 4.91
N PRO A 71 -0.49 16.84 5.59
CA PRO A 71 -1.54 15.87 5.29
C PRO A 71 -2.29 16.18 3.98
N LYS A 72 -2.28 17.43 3.50
CA LYS A 72 -3.12 17.86 2.37
C LYS A 72 -3.01 17.03 1.10
N PRO A 73 -1.81 16.63 0.62
CA PRO A 73 -1.70 15.82 -0.58
C PRO A 73 -2.44 14.49 -0.46
N ILE A 74 -2.38 13.87 0.73
CA ILE A 74 -3.01 12.60 1.01
C ILE A 74 -4.51 12.80 1.17
N ASP A 75 -4.94 13.77 1.99
CA ASP A 75 -6.36 14.09 2.23
C ASP A 75 -7.13 14.37 0.94
N ASN A 76 -6.53 15.13 0.03
CA ASN A 76 -7.10 15.45 -1.27
C ASN A 76 -7.16 14.23 -2.20
N CYS A 77 -6.26 13.27 -2.03
CA CYS A 77 -6.17 12.08 -2.87
C CYS A 77 -7.13 10.99 -2.41
N TYR A 78 -7.03 10.51 -1.17
CA TYR A 78 -7.73 9.30 -0.72
C TYR A 78 -9.26 9.46 -0.64
N THR A 79 -9.75 10.70 -0.57
CA THR A 79 -11.18 11.03 -0.56
C THR A 79 -11.77 11.30 -1.95
N SER A 80 -10.95 11.26 -2.99
CA SER A 80 -11.33 11.64 -4.36
C SER A 80 -11.37 10.44 -5.31
N GLU A 81 -11.90 10.65 -6.53
CA GLU A 81 -11.81 9.65 -7.60
C GLU A 81 -10.35 9.31 -7.97
N PHE A 82 -9.40 10.22 -7.72
CA PHE A 82 -7.99 9.96 -7.99
C PHE A 82 -7.43 8.83 -7.11
N GLY A 83 -7.81 8.76 -5.83
CA GLY A 83 -7.45 7.62 -4.98
C GLY A 83 -7.94 6.28 -5.55
N LYS A 84 -9.17 6.26 -6.09
CA LYS A 84 -9.73 5.09 -6.75
C LYS A 84 -9.03 4.73 -8.06
N GLU A 85 -8.58 5.72 -8.82
CA GLU A 85 -7.76 5.49 -10.03
C GLU A 85 -6.42 4.82 -9.68
N LEU A 86 -5.77 5.27 -8.60
CA LEU A 86 -4.57 4.63 -8.07
C LEU A 86 -4.83 3.19 -7.62
N ASP A 87 -5.95 2.95 -6.94
CA ASP A 87 -6.34 1.60 -6.51
C ASP A 87 -6.55 0.66 -7.71
N LEU A 88 -7.23 1.14 -8.77
CA LEU A 88 -7.42 0.38 -10.00
C LEU A 88 -6.10 0.09 -10.72
N LYS A 89 -5.17 1.06 -10.72
CA LYS A 89 -3.82 0.88 -11.27
C LYS A 89 -3.07 -0.22 -10.51
N TYR A 90 -2.97 -0.14 -9.18
CA TYR A 90 -2.24 -1.13 -8.38
C TYR A 90 -2.91 -2.51 -8.40
N ALA A 91 -4.24 -2.57 -8.49
CA ALA A 91 -4.95 -3.82 -8.72
C ALA A 91 -4.61 -4.44 -10.09
N ALA A 92 -4.51 -3.64 -11.16
CA ALA A 92 -4.12 -4.13 -12.48
C ALA A 92 -2.66 -4.64 -12.48
N GLU A 93 -1.74 -3.92 -11.83
CA GLU A 93 -0.34 -4.35 -11.67
C GLU A 93 -0.24 -5.68 -10.90
N THR A 94 -0.98 -5.80 -9.79
CA THR A 94 -1.02 -7.02 -8.97
C THR A 94 -1.61 -8.21 -9.72
N ASN A 95 -2.72 -8.01 -10.43
CA ASN A 95 -3.35 -9.04 -11.27
C ASN A 95 -2.49 -9.42 -12.48
N GLY A 96 -1.58 -8.54 -12.91
CA GLY A 96 -0.66 -8.75 -14.02
C GLY A 96 0.60 -9.56 -13.66
N LEU A 97 0.82 -9.88 -12.39
CA LEU A 97 2.00 -10.62 -11.93
C LEU A 97 2.13 -12.00 -12.60
N GLN A 98 3.35 -12.35 -12.99
CA GLN A 98 3.72 -13.64 -13.54
C GLN A 98 4.91 -14.22 -12.77
N PRO A 99 4.75 -15.34 -12.03
CA PRO A 99 3.48 -16.04 -11.77
C PRO A 99 2.54 -15.19 -10.88
N PRO A 100 1.22 -15.48 -10.89
CA PRO A 100 0.28 -14.85 -9.95
C PRO A 100 0.73 -15.05 -8.50
N HIS A 101 0.59 -14.01 -7.69
CA HIS A 101 0.93 -14.07 -6.27
C HIS A 101 0.07 -15.12 -5.54
N LYS A 102 0.68 -15.81 -4.57
CA LYS A 102 -0.01 -16.90 -3.81
C LYS A 102 -0.37 -16.51 -2.38
N TYR A 103 0.23 -15.44 -1.88
CA TYR A 103 0.06 -14.89 -0.53
C TYR A 103 0.56 -13.44 -0.52
N VAL A 104 0.36 -12.76 0.60
CA VAL A 104 0.99 -11.45 0.89
C VAL A 104 1.83 -11.56 2.17
N PRO A 105 2.96 -10.81 2.27
CA PRO A 105 3.55 -9.99 1.22
C PRO A 105 4.10 -10.85 0.06
N TRP A 106 4.01 -10.32 -1.18
CA TRP A 106 4.59 -10.94 -2.37
C TRP A 106 5.75 -10.08 -2.86
N VAL A 107 6.97 -10.59 -2.73
CA VAL A 107 8.17 -9.84 -3.07
C VAL A 107 8.77 -10.38 -4.36
N VAL A 108 9.03 -9.49 -5.31
CA VAL A 108 9.71 -9.79 -6.58
C VAL A 108 11.05 -9.05 -6.61
N VAL A 109 12.13 -9.77 -6.89
CA VAL A 109 13.49 -9.23 -7.06
C VAL A 109 14.00 -9.69 -8.42
N ASP A 110 14.39 -8.75 -9.27
CA ASP A 110 14.86 -9.01 -10.65
C ASP A 110 13.88 -9.88 -11.48
N GLY A 111 12.57 -9.72 -11.24
CA GLY A 111 11.51 -10.47 -11.91
C GLY A 111 11.19 -11.84 -11.28
N GLU A 112 11.96 -12.29 -10.29
CA GLU A 112 11.78 -13.58 -9.63
C GLU A 112 11.11 -13.43 -8.25
N PRO A 113 10.10 -14.25 -7.91
CA PRO A 113 9.49 -14.23 -6.60
C PRO A 113 10.44 -14.70 -5.50
N LEU A 114 10.51 -13.95 -4.40
CA LEU A 114 11.13 -14.38 -3.16
C LEU A 114 10.10 -15.14 -2.30
N TYR A 115 10.36 -16.42 -2.11
CA TYR A 115 9.49 -17.30 -1.34
C TYR A 115 9.70 -17.23 0.18
N GLU A 116 10.88 -16.75 0.62
CA GLU A 116 11.17 -16.50 2.04
C GLU A 116 11.22 -15.00 2.29
N PHE A 117 10.29 -14.51 3.12
CA PHE A 117 10.23 -13.11 3.52
C PHE A 117 10.94 -12.92 4.87
N SER A 118 11.95 -12.04 4.90
CA SER A 118 12.51 -11.51 6.15
C SER A 118 12.39 -9.99 6.17
N SER A 119 12.26 -9.41 7.37
CA SER A 119 12.11 -7.95 7.56
C SER A 119 13.25 -7.14 6.95
N ALA A 120 14.43 -7.74 6.76
CA ALA A 120 15.58 -7.13 6.10
C ALA A 120 15.37 -6.85 4.59
N ILE A 121 14.41 -7.54 3.95
CA ILE A 121 14.17 -7.46 2.51
C ILE A 121 13.36 -6.21 2.15
N MET A 122 12.58 -5.67 3.10
CA MET A 122 11.85 -4.41 2.91
C MET A 122 12.76 -3.23 2.50
N HIS A 123 14.02 -3.25 2.93
CA HIS A 123 15.02 -2.23 2.58
C HIS A 123 15.73 -2.49 1.23
N GLN A 124 15.64 -3.72 0.71
CA GLN A 124 16.33 -4.15 -0.52
C GLN A 124 15.39 -4.24 -1.73
N ALA A 125 14.09 -4.19 -1.49
CA ALA A 125 13.02 -4.04 -2.48
C ALA A 125 13.12 -2.68 -3.20
N LYS A 126 14.17 -2.47 -3.99
CA LYS A 126 14.42 -1.25 -4.77
C LYS A 126 13.38 -1.01 -5.87
N HIS A 127 12.57 -2.02 -6.18
CA HIS A 127 11.49 -2.00 -7.18
C HIS A 127 10.29 -2.84 -6.75
N THR A 128 10.30 -3.34 -5.52
CA THR A 128 9.17 -4.15 -5.07
C THR A 128 8.20 -3.19 -4.43
N ILE A 129 7.23 -2.78 -5.24
CA ILE A 129 5.93 -2.30 -4.77
C ILE A 129 5.62 -3.16 -3.53
N PRO A 130 5.60 -2.61 -2.30
CA PRO A 130 4.83 -3.28 -1.28
C PRO A 130 3.45 -3.33 -1.92
N ILE A 131 3.01 -4.51 -2.36
CA ILE A 131 1.69 -4.67 -2.93
C ILE A 131 0.77 -4.42 -1.74
N ILE A 132 0.47 -3.13 -1.53
CA ILE A 132 -0.11 -2.49 -0.35
C ILE A 132 -1.37 -3.23 0.10
#